data_AF-A0A969UHY7-F1
#
_entry.id   AF-A0A969UHY7-F1
#
_cell.length_a   1.000
_cell.length_b   1.000
_cell.length_c   1.000
_cell.angle_alpha   90.00
_cell.angle_beta   90.00
_cell.angle_gamma   90.00
#
_symmetry.space_group_name_H-M   'P 1'
#
loop_
_entity.id
_entity.type
_entity.pdbx_description
1 polymer ?
#
loop_
_entity_poly.entity_id
_entity_poly.type
_entity_poly.pdbx_seq_one_letter_code
_entity_poly.pdbx_strand_id
1 'polypeptide(L)'
;MLSSEPILVFLVPLRSAWSAKSWVTVCNLLERTLRSICNQTLPSFHVLIVCHDRPILSDQYNNTEYVEVDYPAPKQPISVSDGDLDKARKLWTGIQYAQKFANPYLMFMDADDCVSKNIVEFIAQQPQSNGWYISKGYQYREGSWLIQYRK
;
A
#
# COMPACT_ATOMS: atom_id res chain seq x y z
N MET A 1 24.27 1.31 9.39
CA MET A 1 24.35 0.62 8.09
C MET A 1 23.61 1.50 7.10
N LEU A 2 24.27 1.94 6.03
CA LEU A 2 23.59 2.64 4.93
C LEU A 2 22.56 1.65 4.37
N SER A 3 21.26 1.96 4.48
CA SER A 3 20.24 1.12 3.87
C SER A 3 20.49 1.11 2.36
N SER A 4 20.65 -0.07 1.78
CA SER A 4 20.63 -0.20 0.32
C SER A 4 19.31 0.38 -0.21
N GLU A 5 19.39 1.17 -1.27
CA GLU A 5 18.22 1.72 -1.96
C GLU A 5 17.18 0.61 -2.27
N PRO A 6 15.88 0.86 -2.07
CA PRO A 6 14.86 -0.15 -2.28
C PRO A 6 14.71 -0.47 -3.77
N ILE A 7 14.63 -1.76 -4.11
CA ILE A 7 14.30 -2.19 -5.48
C ILE A 7 12.82 -1.95 -5.77
N LEU A 8 11.96 -2.12 -4.76
CA LEU A 8 10.51 -1.95 -4.87
C LEU A 8 9.99 -1.01 -3.80
N VAL A 9 9.11 -0.08 -4.20
CA VAL A 9 8.31 0.71 -3.27
C VAL A 9 6.84 0.30 -3.39
N PHE A 10 6.28 -0.18 -2.29
CA PHE A 10 4.84 -0.41 -2.16
C PHE A 10 4.18 0.92 -1.81
N LEU A 11 3.26 1.39 -2.64
CA LEU A 11 2.58 2.67 -2.48
C LEU A 11 1.12 2.43 -2.12
N VAL A 12 0.75 2.79 -0.89
CA VAL A 12 -0.54 2.48 -0.27
C VAL A 12 -1.28 3.79 0.04
N PRO A 13 -2.29 4.19 -0.76
CA PRO A 13 -3.14 5.33 -0.44
C PRO A 13 -4.14 4.91 0.65
N LEU A 14 -4.05 5.51 1.83
CA LEU A 14 -4.94 5.22 2.95
C LEU A 14 -6.15 6.15 2.94
N ARG A 15 -7.35 5.57 3.02
CA ARG A 15 -8.61 6.33 3.20
C ARG A 15 -8.49 7.24 4.44
N SER A 16 -9.06 8.46 4.41
CA SER A 16 -9.08 9.33 5.61
C SER A 16 -10.03 8.79 6.69
N ALA A 17 -9.77 9.13 7.95
CA ALA A 17 -10.67 8.85 9.06
C ALA A 17 -12.04 9.51 8.85
N TRP A 18 -12.05 10.76 8.35
CA TRP A 18 -13.27 11.50 8.01
C TRP A 18 -14.15 10.78 6.98
N SER A 19 -13.51 10.16 5.98
CA SER A 19 -14.22 9.43 4.93
C SER A 19 -14.61 8.00 5.32
N ALA A 20 -14.02 7.43 6.37
CA ALA A 20 -14.21 6.04 6.75
C ALA A 20 -15.52 5.82 7.51
N LYS A 21 -16.17 4.67 7.26
CA LYS A 21 -17.30 4.20 8.09
C LYS A 21 -16.84 3.76 9.49
N SER A 22 -15.64 3.18 9.55
CA SER A 22 -15.00 2.74 10.78
C SER A 22 -13.49 2.90 10.60
N TRP A 23 -12.90 3.88 11.29
CA TRP A 23 -11.45 4.11 11.22
C TRP A 23 -10.64 2.95 11.80
N VAL A 24 -11.16 2.33 12.86
CA VAL A 24 -10.58 1.13 13.48
C VAL A 24 -10.48 -0.01 12.47
N THR A 25 -11.53 -0.25 11.68
CA THR A 25 -11.49 -1.28 10.63
C THR A 25 -10.46 -0.97 9.56
N VAL A 26 -10.33 0.30 9.15
CA VAL A 26 -9.31 0.73 8.18
C VAL A 26 -7.89 0.49 8.73
N CYS A 27 -7.63 0.83 9.99
CA CYS A 27 -6.33 0.58 10.63
C CYS A 27 -6.03 -0.92 10.73
N ASN A 28 -7.01 -1.75 11.12
CA ASN A 28 -6.82 -3.21 11.22
C ASN A 28 -6.52 -3.85 9.86
N LEU A 29 -7.19 -3.40 8.79
CA LEU A 29 -6.96 -3.88 7.43
C LEU A 29 -5.56 -3.47 6.96
N LEU A 30 -5.18 -2.21 7.16
CA LEU A 30 -3.85 -1.71 6.84
C LEU A 30 -2.76 -2.51 7.59
N GLU A 31 -2.98 -2.81 8.86
CA GLU A 31 -2.04 -3.61 9.64
C GLU A 31 -1.86 -5.01 9.07
N ARG A 32 -2.93 -5.66 8.63
CA ARG A 32 -2.85 -6.95 7.92
C ARG A 32 -2.09 -6.84 6.60
N THR A 33 -2.37 -5.79 5.81
CA THR A 33 -1.64 -5.48 4.58
C THR A 33 -0.14 -5.30 4.86
N LEU A 34 0.22 -4.51 5.86
CA LEU A 34 1.60 -4.26 6.26
C LEU A 34 2.32 -5.51 6.75
N ARG A 35 1.66 -6.37 7.54
CA ARG A 35 2.21 -7.69 7.91
C ARG A 35 2.51 -8.55 6.69
N SER A 36 1.65 -8.53 5.67
CA SER A 36 1.89 -9.28 4.44
C SER A 36 3.05 -8.71 3.62
N ILE A 37 3.13 -7.39 3.49
CA ILE A 37 4.22 -6.70 2.80
C ILE A 37 5.53 -6.94 3.55
N CYS A 38 5.58 -6.66 4.86
CA CYS A 38 6.81 -6.74 5.64
C CYS A 38 7.33 -8.17 5.85
N ASN A 39 6.58 -9.18 5.41
CA ASN A 39 7.02 -10.57 5.37
C ASN A 39 7.80 -10.93 4.09
N GLN A 40 8.16 -9.96 3.22
CA GLN A 40 8.97 -10.25 2.04
C GLN A 40 10.25 -11.02 2.39
N THR A 41 10.64 -11.98 1.54
CA THR A 41 11.86 -12.78 1.71
C THR A 41 13.14 -11.96 1.51
N LEU A 42 13.08 -10.93 0.66
CA LEU A 42 14.17 -9.99 0.40
C LEU A 42 13.81 -8.60 0.98
N PRO A 43 14.57 -8.04 1.94
CA PRO A 43 14.23 -6.78 2.60
C PRO A 43 14.56 -5.51 1.78
N SER A 44 14.82 -5.64 0.47
CA SER A 44 15.14 -4.52 -0.43
C SER A 44 13.87 -3.83 -0.96
N PHE A 45 13.05 -3.34 -0.03
CA PHE A 45 11.82 -2.62 -0.34
C PHE A 45 11.52 -1.53 0.67
N HIS A 46 10.62 -0.63 0.28
CA HIS A 46 10.06 0.38 1.17
C HIS A 46 8.53 0.44 1.00
N VAL A 47 7.82 0.93 2.01
CA VAL A 47 6.38 1.14 1.99
C VAL A 47 6.08 2.62 2.21
N LEU A 48 5.36 3.23 1.28
CA LEU A 48 4.86 4.59 1.41
C LEU A 48 3.36 4.54 1.67
N ILE A 49 2.94 4.95 2.86
CA ILE A 49 1.52 5.13 3.19
C ILE A 49 1.18 6.60 3.00
N VAL A 50 0.35 6.91 2.02
CA VAL A 50 -0.10 8.28 1.78
C VAL A 50 -1.45 8.47 2.46
N CYS A 51 -1.52 9.37 3.45
CA CYS A 51 -2.68 9.48 4.34
C CYS A 51 -2.99 10.93 4.71
N HIS A 52 -4.24 11.23 5.05
CA HIS A 52 -4.57 12.49 5.75
C HIS A 52 -4.35 12.33 7.25
N ASP A 53 -4.74 11.18 7.79
CA ASP A 53 -4.70 10.85 9.20
C ASP A 53 -3.72 9.70 9.41
N ARG A 54 -2.74 9.89 10.31
CA ARG A 54 -1.80 8.84 10.65
C ARG A 54 -2.54 7.70 11.39
N PRO A 55 -2.47 6.45 10.90
CA PRO A 55 -3.11 5.31 11.56
C PRO A 55 -2.39 4.95 12.86
N ILE A 56 -3.14 4.43 13.82
CA ILE A 56 -2.58 3.83 15.05
C ILE A 56 -2.50 2.33 14.81
N LEU A 57 -1.29 1.79 14.75
CA LEU A 57 -1.01 0.38 14.53
C LEU A 57 -0.50 -0.28 15.82
N SER A 58 -0.68 -1.59 15.94
CA SER A 58 -0.19 -2.34 17.11
C SER A 58 1.32 -2.64 17.03
N ASP A 59 1.86 -2.77 15.83
CA ASP A 59 3.27 -3.06 15.57
C ASP A 59 4.03 -1.89 14.91
N GLN A 60 5.36 -1.93 15.00
CA GLN A 60 6.26 -1.03 14.27
C GLN A 60 6.75 -1.68 12.98
N TYR A 61 6.74 -0.92 11.88
CA TYR A 61 7.16 -1.38 10.55
C TYR A 61 8.33 -0.52 10.07
N ASN A 62 9.56 -1.02 10.25
CA ASN A 62 10.79 -0.25 10.01
C ASN A 62 11.00 0.19 8.55
N ASN A 63 10.41 -0.52 7.59
CA ASN A 63 10.50 -0.21 6.16
C ASN A 63 9.32 0.65 5.68
N THR A 64 8.58 1.29 6.59
CA THR A 64 7.37 2.04 6.28
C THR A 64 7.50 3.50 6.65
N GLU A 65 7.08 4.36 5.74
CA GLU A 65 7.03 5.81 5.92
C GLU A 65 5.63 6.34 5.61
N TYR A 66 5.23 7.36 6.37
CA TYR A 66 3.94 8.04 6.21
C TYR A 66 4.14 9.36 5.47
N VAL A 67 3.41 9.53 4.37
CA VAL A 67 3.35 10.76 3.59
C VAL A 67 2.01 11.42 3.88
N GLU A 68 2.04 12.37 4.81
CA GLU A 68 0.84 13.08 5.26
C GLU A 68 0.50 14.20 4.27
N VAL A 69 -0.75 14.22 3.78
CA VAL A 69 -1.23 15.19 2.79
C VAL A 69 -2.01 16.32 3.46
N ASP A 70 -1.95 17.52 2.89
CA ASP A 70 -2.52 18.75 3.44
C ASP A 70 -3.78 19.23 2.69
N TYR A 71 -4.11 18.63 1.55
CA TYR A 71 -5.36 18.90 0.84
C TYR A 71 -6.57 18.29 1.57
N PRO A 72 -7.78 18.86 1.41
CA PRO A 72 -8.94 18.39 2.14
C PRO A 72 -9.39 16.99 1.69
N ALA A 73 -9.78 16.18 2.66
CA ALA A 73 -10.44 14.90 2.41
C ALA A 73 -11.82 15.11 1.71
N PRO A 74 -12.32 14.09 0.99
CA PRO A 74 -13.64 14.14 0.38
C PRO A 74 -14.77 14.49 1.37
N LYS A 75 -15.71 15.33 0.93
CA LYS A 75 -16.89 15.70 1.74
C LYS A 75 -17.87 14.53 1.83
N GLN A 76 -18.53 14.39 2.98
CA GLN A 76 -19.61 13.42 3.16
C GLN A 76 -20.94 14.01 2.65
N PRO A 77 -21.82 13.21 2.01
CA PRO A 77 -21.61 11.81 1.63
C PRO A 77 -20.64 11.68 0.45
N ILE A 78 -19.75 10.69 0.51
CA ILE A 78 -18.71 10.51 -0.51
C ILE A 78 -19.25 9.73 -1.69
N SER A 79 -19.21 10.35 -2.88
CA SER A 79 -19.48 9.63 -4.13
C SER A 79 -18.31 8.71 -4.48
N VAL A 80 -18.57 7.70 -5.32
CA VAL A 80 -17.50 6.82 -5.86
C VAL A 80 -16.41 7.65 -6.54
N SER A 81 -16.82 8.63 -7.35
CA SER A 81 -15.90 9.55 -8.05
C SER A 81 -15.04 10.37 -7.10
N ASP A 82 -15.57 10.83 -5.96
CA ASP A 82 -14.80 11.60 -4.99
C ASP A 82 -13.76 10.72 -4.28
N GLY A 83 -14.11 9.46 -4.00
CA GLY A 83 -13.18 8.47 -3.45
C GLY A 83 -12.05 8.13 -4.42
N ASP A 84 -12.37 7.93 -5.70
CA ASP A 84 -11.39 7.64 -6.75
C ASP A 84 -10.45 8.83 -6.98
N LEU A 85 -10.97 10.07 -6.96
CA LEU A 85 -10.17 11.28 -7.07
C LEU A 85 -9.21 11.43 -5.88
N ASP A 86 -9.67 11.17 -4.66
CA ASP A 86 -8.81 11.18 -3.47
C ASP A 86 -7.69 10.13 -3.56
N LYS A 87 -8.03 8.90 -3.96
CA LYS A 87 -7.06 7.83 -4.20
C LYS A 87 -6.03 8.26 -5.24
N ALA A 88 -6.47 8.81 -6.38
CA ALA A 88 -5.58 9.27 -7.45
C ALA A 88 -4.63 10.37 -6.98
N ARG A 89 -5.11 11.35 -6.19
CA ARG A 89 -4.25 12.42 -5.60
C ARG A 89 -3.19 11.86 -4.65
N LYS A 90 -3.55 10.87 -3.85
CA LYS A 90 -2.61 10.19 -2.94
C LYS A 90 -1.58 9.38 -3.70
N LEU A 91 -2.01 8.62 -4.71
CA LEU A 91 -1.09 7.89 -5.59
C LEU A 91 -0.10 8.86 -6.26
N TRP A 92 -0.59 9.97 -6.79
CA TRP A 92 0.26 11.00 -7.39
C TRP A 92 1.29 11.57 -6.39
N THR A 93 0.82 11.93 -5.20
CA THR A 93 1.70 12.43 -4.12
C THR A 93 2.77 11.40 -3.76
N GLY A 94 2.39 10.12 -3.62
CA GLY A 94 3.32 9.05 -3.34
C GLY A 94 4.33 8.80 -4.47
N ILE A 95 3.92 8.94 -5.74
CA ILE A 95 4.82 8.82 -6.91
C ILE A 95 5.87 9.93 -6.85
N GLN A 96 5.45 11.18 -6.61
CA GLN A 96 6.39 12.29 -6.46
C GLN A 96 7.34 12.07 -5.27
N TYR A 97 6.81 11.59 -4.14
CA TYR A 97 7.61 11.30 -2.96
C TYR A 97 8.63 10.17 -3.21
N ALA A 98 8.25 9.14 -3.95
CA ALA A 98 9.12 8.01 -4.28
C ALA A 98 10.32 8.37 -5.18
N GLN A 99 10.30 9.55 -5.83
CA GLN A 99 11.44 10.03 -6.64
C GLN A 99 12.71 10.26 -5.82
N LYS A 100 12.62 10.30 -4.48
CA LYS A 100 13.78 10.39 -3.60
C LYS A 100 14.65 9.12 -3.61
N PHE A 101 14.07 7.97 -3.99
CA PHE A 101 14.78 6.69 -4.07
C PHE A 101 15.43 6.52 -5.45
N ALA A 102 16.51 5.74 -5.51
CA ALA A 102 17.27 5.52 -6.74
C ALA A 102 16.54 4.58 -7.73
N ASN A 103 15.59 5.13 -8.48
CA ASN A 103 14.84 4.46 -9.56
C ASN A 103 14.19 3.11 -9.15
N PRO A 104 13.31 3.09 -8.13
CA PRO A 104 12.63 1.87 -7.72
C PRO A 104 11.52 1.49 -8.70
N TYR A 105 11.17 0.21 -8.73
CA TYR A 105 9.84 -0.20 -9.21
C TYR A 105 8.77 0.29 -8.23
N LEU A 106 7.58 0.59 -8.75
CA LEU A 106 6.42 0.96 -7.93
C LEU A 106 5.35 -0.12 -8.02
N MET A 107 4.81 -0.54 -6.88
CA MET A 107 3.62 -1.37 -6.81
C MET A 107 2.51 -0.59 -6.08
N PHE A 108 1.46 -0.25 -6.81
CA PHE A 108 0.27 0.36 -6.22
C PHE A 108 -0.55 -0.71 -5.51
N MET A 109 -0.92 -0.41 -4.27
CA MET A 109 -1.55 -1.35 -3.34
C MET A 109 -2.81 -0.74 -2.75
N ASP A 110 -3.87 -1.52 -2.61
CA ASP A 110 -4.97 -1.13 -1.73
C ASP A 110 -4.61 -1.42 -0.27
N ALA A 111 -5.12 -0.60 0.65
CA ALA A 111 -4.80 -0.67 2.07
C ALA A 111 -5.45 -1.87 2.79
N ASP A 112 -6.18 -2.72 2.07
CA ASP A 112 -6.82 -3.94 2.56
C ASP A 112 -6.41 -5.20 1.78
N ASP A 113 -5.48 -5.07 0.82
CA ASP A 113 -4.94 -6.19 0.05
C ASP A 113 -3.72 -6.82 0.71
N CYS A 114 -3.58 -8.14 0.57
CA CYS A 114 -2.40 -8.89 1.00
C CYS A 114 -1.61 -9.39 -0.21
N VAL A 115 -0.28 -9.42 -0.08
CA VAL A 115 0.63 -9.82 -1.17
C VAL A 115 1.50 -11.02 -0.80
N SER A 116 1.99 -11.71 -1.83
CA SER A 116 2.99 -12.77 -1.68
C SER A 116 4.28 -12.20 -1.10
N LYS A 117 4.93 -12.98 -0.23
CA LYS A 117 6.24 -12.66 0.34
C LYS A 117 7.42 -12.76 -0.65
N ASN A 118 7.20 -13.27 -1.85
CA ASN A 118 8.28 -13.52 -2.82
C ASN A 118 8.38 -12.44 -3.91
N ILE A 119 7.61 -11.34 -3.82
CA ILE A 119 7.53 -10.34 -4.89
C ILE A 119 8.87 -9.63 -5.09
N VAL A 120 9.49 -9.16 -4.00
CA VAL A 120 10.73 -8.38 -4.08
C VAL A 120 11.88 -9.24 -4.60
N GLU A 121 11.98 -10.50 -4.15
CA GLU A 121 12.96 -11.46 -4.65
C GLU A 121 12.75 -11.79 -6.13
N PHE A 122 11.49 -11.96 -6.56
CA PHE A 122 11.17 -12.21 -7.97
C PHE A 122 11.58 -11.04 -8.87
N ILE A 123 11.33 -9.80 -8.46
CA ILE A 123 11.74 -8.59 -9.20
C ILE A 123 13.27 -8.49 -9.27
N ALA A 124 13.97 -8.75 -8.18
CA ALA A 124 15.43 -8.67 -8.11
C ALA A 124 16.13 -9.63 -9.10
N GLN A 125 15.49 -10.76 -9.43
CA GLN A 125 16.00 -11.72 -10.42
C GLN A 125 15.79 -11.29 -11.88
N GLN A 126 15.03 -10.21 -12.13
CA GLN A 126 14.66 -9.75 -13.47
C GLN A 126 14.83 -8.22 -13.61
N PRO A 127 16.04 -7.66 -13.39
CA PRO A 127 16.24 -6.21 -13.29
C PRO A 127 16.02 -5.43 -14.59
N GLN A 128 15.90 -6.10 -15.73
CA GLN A 128 15.74 -5.48 -17.06
C GLN A 128 14.28 -5.40 -17.54
N SER A 129 13.33 -5.92 -16.75
CA SER A 129 11.90 -5.90 -17.12
C SER A 129 11.28 -4.55 -16.78
N ASN A 130 10.40 -4.03 -17.64
CA ASN A 130 9.74 -2.74 -17.37
C ASN A 130 8.65 -2.80 -16.28
N GLY A 131 8.18 -4.00 -15.92
CA GLY A 131 7.14 -4.18 -14.91
C GLY A 131 6.43 -5.52 -15.04
N TRP A 132 5.50 -5.77 -14.13
CA TRP A 132 4.73 -7.01 -14.03
C TRP A 132 3.29 -6.72 -13.62
N TYR A 133 2.40 -7.68 -13.85
CA TYR A 133 1.03 -7.63 -13.37
C TYR A 133 0.65 -8.97 -12.73
N ILE A 134 -0.22 -8.89 -11.73
CA ILE A 134 -0.77 -10.07 -11.06
C ILE A 134 -2.12 -10.37 -11.71
N SER A 135 -2.19 -11.48 -12.46
CA SER A 135 -3.43 -11.89 -13.15
C SER A 135 -4.34 -12.78 -12.32
N LYS A 136 -3.85 -13.31 -11.20
CA LYS A 136 -4.54 -14.32 -10.38
C LYS A 136 -4.38 -13.98 -8.92
N GLY A 137 -5.43 -14.21 -8.15
CA GLY A 137 -5.40 -13.93 -6.72
C GLY A 137 -6.53 -14.63 -5.98
N TYR A 138 -6.69 -14.23 -4.73
CA TYR A 138 -7.75 -14.72 -3.87
C TYR A 138 -8.49 -13.52 -3.29
N GLN A 139 -9.81 -13.65 -3.18
CA GLN A 139 -10.63 -12.67 -2.50
C GLN A 139 -11.18 -13.27 -1.21
N TYR A 140 -10.98 -12.56 -0.12
CA TYR A 140 -11.51 -12.89 1.18
C TYR A 140 -12.46 -11.78 1.64
N ARG A 141 -13.60 -12.16 2.20
CA ARG A 141 -14.51 -11.23 2.88
C ARG A 141 -14.34 -11.43 4.37
N GLU A 142 -14.12 -10.34 5.11
CA GLU A 142 -13.95 -10.39 6.56
C GLU A 142 -15.09 -11.16 7.25
N GLY A 143 -14.75 -12.11 8.12
CA GLY A 143 -15.71 -12.98 8.81
C GLY A 143 -16.26 -14.16 7.98
N SER A 144 -15.86 -14.28 6.71
CA SER A 144 -16.20 -15.43 5.87
C SER A 144 -15.38 -16.66 6.27
N TRP A 145 -15.95 -17.85 6.05
CA TRP A 145 -15.23 -19.14 6.08
C TRP A 145 -14.66 -19.52 4.71
N LEU A 146 -15.03 -18.79 3.66
CA LEU A 146 -14.67 -19.06 2.28
C LEU A 146 -13.69 -18.01 1.76
N ILE A 147 -12.72 -18.48 1.00
CA ILE A 147 -11.84 -17.68 0.14
C ILE A 147 -12.17 -18.04 -1.30
N GLN A 148 -12.41 -17.03 -2.14
CA GLN A 148 -12.72 -17.21 -3.55
C GLN A 148 -11.45 -17.04 -4.38
N TYR A 149 -11.16 -18.00 -5.25
CA TYR A 149 -10.10 -17.83 -6.25
C TYR A 149 -10.58 -16.91 -7.38
N ARG A 150 -9.70 -15.98 -7.79
CA ARG A 150 -9.91 -15.02 -8.89
C ARG A 150 -8.86 -15.29 -9.97
N LYS A 151 -9.34 -15.54 -11.20
CA LYS A 151 -8.53 -15.75 -12.42
C LYS A 151 -8.63 -14.55 -13.34
#